data_AF-A0A2A5DBN0-F1
#
_entry.id   AF-A0A2A5DBN0-F1
#
_cell.length_a   1.000
_cell.length_b   1.000
_cell.length_c   1.000
_cell.angle_alpha   90.00
_cell.angle_beta   90.00
_cell.angle_gamma   90.00
#
_symmetry.space_group_name_H-M   'P 1'
#
loop_
_entity.id
_entity.type
_entity.pdbx_description
1 polymer ?
#
loop_
_entity_poly.entity_id
_entity_poly.type
_entity_poly.pdbx_seq_one_letter_code
_entity_poly.pdbx_strand_id
1 'polypeptide(L)'
;MRLKTPLLAAFLIFGTASLSAQTFDDFETYSVAAGSAESVNSVSLEDTTITGTGQGPNLVMDGCTYSSTSGTSLQWNGAGWFGLPGKTIVGSGAVLTLIYDVPATSISFNMHAFDGFAGIVTVELFDAGGGLVSSTPGVNLPDSTPVLFSHAGASVKTVNIISSVNPWSAIIDDHRYSGGPIVDLTVNGTCPGPMQLSLTGATPFGTVALGYGSPGTFSIPVGSCIGTALDLNAPTLAGFFIADAAGNLNLAFSLPSAFCGLSVQAVDMATCTTSTVAIF
;
A
#
# COMPACT_ATOMS: atom_id res chain seq x y z
N MET A 1 -11.84 -44.02 27.97
CA MET A 1 -12.41 -43.28 26.82
C MET A 1 -11.27 -42.47 26.21
N ARG A 2 -10.64 -42.95 25.13
CA ARG A 2 -9.48 -42.29 24.49
C ARG A 2 -9.99 -41.19 23.55
N LEU A 3 -9.74 -39.92 23.87
CA LEU A 3 -9.95 -38.84 22.92
C LEU A 3 -8.87 -38.92 21.83
N LYS A 4 -9.32 -39.06 20.57
CA LYS A 4 -8.49 -38.92 19.38
C LYS A 4 -8.17 -37.44 19.19
N THR A 5 -6.89 -37.08 19.26
CA THR A 5 -6.37 -35.79 18.82
C THR A 5 -6.42 -35.71 17.30
N PRO A 6 -7.07 -34.70 16.68
CA PRO A 6 -6.99 -34.52 15.24
C PRO A 6 -5.62 -33.94 14.86
N LEU A 7 -5.03 -34.53 13.82
CA LEU A 7 -3.83 -34.04 13.15
C LEU A 7 -4.20 -32.74 12.43
N LEU A 8 -3.63 -31.61 12.84
CA LEU A 8 -3.82 -30.32 12.18
C LEU A 8 -2.83 -30.25 10.99
N ALA A 9 -3.33 -30.29 9.77
CA ALA A 9 -2.53 -30.07 8.58
C ALA A 9 -2.16 -28.59 8.49
N ALA A 10 -0.87 -28.27 8.61
CA ALA A 10 -0.35 -26.93 8.39
C ALA A 10 -0.38 -26.62 6.90
N PHE A 11 -1.35 -25.82 6.47
CA PHE A 11 -1.41 -25.25 5.13
C PHE A 11 -0.60 -23.94 5.18
N LEU A 12 0.58 -23.92 4.55
CA LEU A 12 1.35 -22.69 4.38
C LEU A 12 0.60 -21.83 3.37
N ILE A 13 -0.04 -20.76 3.84
CA ILE A 13 -0.58 -19.69 2.99
C ILE A 13 0.35 -18.50 3.22
N PHE A 14 0.99 -18.04 2.15
CA PHE A 14 1.71 -16.78 2.15
C PHE A 14 0.67 -15.66 2.31
N GLY A 15 0.66 -15.00 3.48
CA GLY A 15 -0.21 -13.86 3.75
C GLY A 15 0.37 -12.61 3.11
N THR A 16 -0.45 -11.90 2.34
CA THR A 16 -0.13 -10.57 1.77
C THR A 16 -0.29 -9.51 2.86
N ALA A 17 0.70 -8.63 3.04
CA ALA A 17 0.63 -7.55 4.01
C ALA A 17 -0.47 -6.53 3.64
N SER A 18 -1.26 -6.07 4.62
CA SER A 18 -2.24 -5.00 4.41
C SER A 18 -1.57 -3.63 4.57
N LEU A 19 -1.76 -2.71 3.61
CA LEU A 19 -1.26 -1.34 3.71
C LEU A 19 -2.22 -0.42 4.49
N SER A 20 -2.17 -0.44 5.82
CA SER A 20 -2.76 0.64 6.63
C SER A 20 -1.75 1.76 6.93
N ALA A 21 -0.46 1.46 6.92
CA ALA A 21 0.61 2.46 6.96
C ALA A 21 0.87 3.02 5.56
N GLN A 22 1.21 4.32 5.47
CA GLN A 22 1.78 4.88 4.25
C GLN A 22 3.10 4.16 3.97
N THR A 23 3.17 3.45 2.85
CA THR A 23 4.42 2.90 2.33
C THR A 23 5.18 3.99 1.60
N PHE A 24 6.50 3.99 1.77
CA PHE A 24 7.43 4.93 1.17
C PHE A 24 8.60 4.17 0.55
N ASP A 25 8.76 4.34 -0.75
CA ASP A 25 9.84 3.79 -1.55
C ASP A 25 10.70 4.96 -2.06
N ASP A 26 11.94 5.05 -1.56
CA ASP A 26 12.92 6.07 -1.96
C ASP A 26 13.86 5.58 -3.06
N PHE A 27 13.75 4.32 -3.50
CA PHE A 27 14.63 3.69 -4.49
C PHE A 27 16.13 3.73 -4.16
N GLU A 28 16.51 3.98 -2.90
CA GLU A 28 17.91 4.17 -2.53
C GLU A 28 18.64 2.86 -2.20
N THR A 29 17.93 1.74 -2.15
CA THR A 29 18.47 0.42 -1.82
C THR A 29 19.33 -0.21 -2.93
N TYR A 30 19.05 0.11 -4.20
CA TYR A 30 19.78 -0.45 -5.34
C TYR A 30 21.22 0.07 -5.42
N SER A 31 22.18 -0.81 -5.71
CA SER A 31 23.59 -0.43 -5.87
C SER A 31 23.89 -0.04 -7.32
N VAL A 32 23.94 1.26 -7.58
CA VAL A 32 24.37 1.83 -8.86
C VAL A 32 25.36 2.96 -8.58
N ALA A 33 26.43 3.06 -9.37
CA ALA A 33 27.44 4.09 -9.20
C ALA A 33 26.87 5.49 -9.52
N ALA A 34 27.37 6.51 -8.82
CA ALA A 34 27.02 7.91 -9.12
C ALA A 34 27.40 8.26 -10.58
N GLY A 35 26.55 9.03 -11.25
CA GLY A 35 26.73 9.41 -12.65
C GLY A 35 26.66 8.24 -13.62
N SER A 36 26.06 7.10 -13.23
CA SER A 36 25.87 5.92 -14.06
C SER A 36 24.41 5.49 -14.06
N ALA A 37 24.03 4.60 -14.98
CA ALA A 37 22.75 3.91 -14.97
C ALA A 37 22.95 2.43 -15.29
N GLU A 38 22.01 1.61 -14.85
CA GLU A 38 22.04 0.17 -15.08
C GLU A 38 20.65 -0.33 -15.52
N SER A 39 20.60 -1.06 -16.64
CA SER A 39 19.39 -1.81 -17.00
C SER A 39 19.27 -2.98 -16.04
N VAL A 40 18.11 -3.11 -15.39
CA VAL A 40 17.89 -4.20 -14.42
C VAL A 40 17.60 -5.54 -15.11
N ASN A 41 17.51 -5.54 -16.46
CA ASN A 41 17.15 -6.70 -17.29
C ASN A 41 15.87 -7.42 -16.81
N SER A 42 14.95 -6.65 -16.23
CA SER A 42 13.60 -7.09 -15.84
C SER A 42 12.59 -6.09 -16.37
N VAL A 43 11.43 -6.59 -16.80
CA VAL A 43 10.29 -5.77 -17.23
C VAL A 43 9.45 -5.32 -16.04
N SER A 44 9.58 -5.99 -14.90
CA SER A 44 8.85 -5.72 -13.66
C SER A 44 9.77 -5.77 -12.43
N LEU A 45 9.47 -4.96 -11.43
CA LEU A 45 10.11 -4.95 -10.12
C LEU A 45 9.01 -5.01 -9.05
N GLU A 46 9.08 -6.01 -8.19
CA GLU A 46 8.33 -6.16 -6.94
C GLU A 46 9.32 -6.49 -5.82
N ASP A 47 8.88 -6.47 -4.56
CA ASP A 47 9.73 -6.65 -3.38
C ASP A 47 10.54 -7.97 -3.42
N THR A 48 9.99 -9.02 -4.01
CA THR A 48 10.66 -10.32 -4.15
C THR A 48 11.59 -10.43 -5.37
N THR A 49 11.65 -9.41 -6.22
CA THR A 49 12.44 -9.46 -7.47
C THR A 49 13.94 -9.51 -7.20
N ILE A 50 14.62 -10.42 -7.90
CA ILE A 50 16.07 -10.40 -8.10
C ILE A 50 16.32 -9.97 -9.54
N THR A 51 17.04 -8.88 -9.74
CA THR A 51 17.32 -8.31 -11.07
C THR A 51 18.24 -9.23 -11.88
N GLY A 52 18.32 -9.01 -13.19
CA GLY A 52 19.28 -9.74 -14.04
C GLY A 52 20.75 -9.42 -13.72
N THR A 53 21.00 -8.42 -12.88
CA THR A 53 22.31 -8.03 -12.35
C THR A 53 22.62 -8.73 -11.02
N GLY A 54 21.67 -9.52 -10.49
CA GLY A 54 21.80 -10.29 -9.26
C GLY A 54 21.52 -9.53 -7.97
N GLN A 55 20.99 -8.30 -8.05
CA GLN A 55 20.61 -7.51 -6.89
C GLN A 55 19.15 -7.81 -6.48
N GLY A 56 18.87 -7.75 -5.17
CA GLY A 56 17.57 -8.09 -4.58
C GLY A 56 17.61 -9.35 -3.73
N PRO A 57 16.50 -9.73 -3.06
CA PRO A 57 15.20 -9.03 -3.00
C PRO A 57 15.24 -7.75 -2.16
N ASN A 58 14.07 -7.12 -1.97
CA ASN A 58 13.82 -5.88 -1.20
C ASN A 58 14.45 -4.64 -1.82
N LEU A 59 14.44 -4.56 -3.16
CA LEU A 59 14.87 -3.35 -3.89
C LEU A 59 13.79 -2.27 -3.91
N VAL A 60 12.53 -2.69 -3.86
CA VAL A 60 11.36 -1.84 -3.76
C VAL A 60 10.51 -2.31 -2.58
N MET A 61 9.65 -1.44 -2.07
CA MET A 61 8.77 -1.78 -0.95
C MET A 61 7.64 -2.72 -1.40
N ASP A 62 7.21 -3.58 -0.48
CA ASP A 62 6.04 -4.45 -0.67
C ASP A 62 4.76 -3.63 -0.92
N GLY A 63 3.83 -4.18 -1.71
CA GLY A 63 2.55 -3.57 -2.02
C GLY A 63 2.45 -2.86 -3.38
N CYS A 64 3.54 -2.76 -4.14
CA CYS A 64 3.52 -2.18 -5.48
C CYS A 64 4.50 -2.87 -6.42
N THR A 65 4.00 -3.28 -7.59
CA THR A 65 4.83 -3.70 -8.72
C THR A 65 5.04 -2.52 -9.68
N TYR A 66 6.29 -2.26 -10.04
CA TYR A 66 6.68 -1.30 -11.07
C TYR A 66 6.96 -2.06 -12.36
N SER A 67 6.42 -1.63 -13.50
CA SER A 67 6.55 -2.35 -14.77
C SER A 67 6.72 -1.40 -15.94
N SER A 68 7.64 -1.71 -16.85
CA SER A 68 7.73 -0.99 -18.12
C SER A 68 6.88 -1.72 -19.16
N THR A 69 5.92 -1.01 -19.76
CA THR A 69 5.11 -1.63 -20.83
C THR A 69 5.94 -1.77 -22.11
N SER A 70 5.50 -2.64 -23.03
CA SER A 70 6.16 -2.94 -24.30
C SER A 70 7.36 -3.90 -24.21
N GLY A 71 7.51 -4.62 -23.10
CA GLY A 71 8.55 -5.64 -22.93
C GLY A 71 9.97 -5.07 -22.82
N THR A 72 10.08 -3.76 -22.62
CA THR A 72 11.35 -3.09 -22.36
C THR A 72 11.76 -3.25 -20.90
N SER A 73 13.06 -3.26 -20.63
CA SER A 73 13.55 -3.33 -19.26
C SER A 73 13.25 -2.05 -18.48
N LEU A 74 13.22 -2.17 -17.16
CA LEU A 74 13.41 -1.04 -16.26
C LEU A 74 14.91 -0.69 -16.20
N GLN A 75 15.20 0.57 -15.86
CA GLN A 75 16.56 1.06 -15.63
C GLN A 75 16.60 1.79 -14.28
N TRP A 76 17.63 1.52 -13.49
CA TRP A 76 17.96 2.28 -12.29
C TRP A 76 19.01 3.33 -12.64
N ASN A 77 18.75 4.58 -12.31
CA ASN A 77 19.71 5.68 -12.48
C ASN A 77 20.39 5.94 -11.15
N GLY A 78 21.71 6.13 -11.16
CA GLY A 78 22.45 6.61 -10.00
C GLY A 78 22.36 8.13 -9.84
N ALA A 79 22.60 8.62 -8.62
CA ALA A 79 22.66 10.04 -8.34
C ALA A 79 23.65 10.77 -9.28
N GLY A 80 23.23 11.91 -9.84
CA GLY A 80 23.99 12.70 -10.81
C GLY A 80 23.91 12.22 -12.26
N TRP A 81 23.29 11.06 -12.54
CA TRP A 81 23.04 10.63 -13.92
C TRP A 81 22.11 11.62 -14.63
N PHE A 82 22.63 12.31 -15.65
CA PHE A 82 21.94 13.42 -16.32
C PHE A 82 21.26 14.41 -15.36
N GLY A 83 21.98 14.80 -14.29
CA GLY A 83 21.53 15.83 -13.37
C GLY A 83 20.49 15.40 -12.34
N LEU A 84 20.18 14.10 -12.24
CA LEU A 84 19.23 13.58 -11.24
C LEU A 84 19.76 13.73 -9.80
N PRO A 85 18.89 14.10 -8.83
CA PRO A 85 19.32 14.40 -7.46
C PRO A 85 19.65 13.14 -6.62
N GLY A 86 18.98 12.01 -6.91
CA GLY A 86 19.09 10.75 -6.17
C GLY A 86 19.06 9.54 -7.09
N LYS A 87 18.88 8.35 -6.52
CA LYS A 87 18.61 7.16 -7.32
C LYS A 87 17.15 7.13 -7.74
N THR A 88 16.89 6.75 -8.97
CA THR A 88 15.53 6.78 -9.53
C THR A 88 15.31 5.61 -10.45
N ILE A 89 14.04 5.33 -10.75
CA ILE A 89 13.66 4.32 -11.73
C ILE A 89 13.01 4.94 -12.96
N VAL A 90 13.23 4.31 -14.11
CA VAL A 90 12.63 4.70 -15.39
C VAL A 90 12.31 3.46 -16.22
N GLY A 91 11.17 3.47 -16.91
CA GLY A 91 10.88 2.48 -17.96
C GLY A 91 11.64 2.83 -19.23
N SER A 92 12.37 1.89 -19.80
CA SER A 92 13.05 2.11 -21.09
C SER A 92 12.07 2.28 -22.26
N GLY A 93 10.79 1.95 -22.08
CA GLY A 93 9.68 2.32 -22.97
C GLY A 93 8.91 3.54 -22.45
N ALA A 94 8.07 4.13 -23.31
CA ALA A 94 7.37 5.38 -23.03
C ALA A 94 6.35 5.34 -21.85
N VAL A 95 6.06 4.16 -21.30
CA VAL A 95 5.12 4.01 -20.17
C VAL A 95 5.75 3.21 -19.04
N LEU A 96 5.67 3.79 -17.84
CA LEU A 96 5.89 3.11 -16.58
C LEU A 96 4.53 2.89 -15.91
N THR A 97 4.27 1.66 -15.49
CA THR A 97 3.03 1.26 -14.84
C THR A 97 3.33 0.86 -13.41
N LEU A 98 2.58 1.44 -12.46
CA LEU A 98 2.60 1.06 -11.05
C LEU A 98 1.31 0.26 -10.80
N ILE A 99 1.45 -0.93 -10.23
CA ILE A 99 0.34 -1.84 -9.94
C ILE A 99 0.36 -2.09 -8.45
N TYR A 100 -0.61 -1.55 -7.71
CA TYR A 100 -0.69 -1.77 -6.27
C TYR A 100 -1.29 -3.13 -5.98
N ASP A 101 -0.84 -3.85 -4.96
CA ASP A 101 -1.46 -5.12 -4.55
C ASP A 101 -2.87 -4.90 -4.01
N VAL A 102 -3.04 -3.80 -3.30
CA VAL A 102 -4.31 -3.32 -2.77
C VAL A 102 -4.57 -1.91 -3.33
N PRO A 103 -5.79 -1.59 -3.83
CA PRO A 103 -6.07 -0.28 -4.42
C PRO A 103 -5.75 0.91 -3.50
N ALA A 104 -4.79 1.76 -3.91
CA ALA A 104 -4.35 2.93 -3.16
C ALA A 104 -5.39 4.07 -3.20
N THR A 105 -5.61 4.77 -2.10
CA THR A 105 -6.49 5.96 -2.02
C THR A 105 -5.69 7.26 -1.84
N SER A 106 -4.42 7.15 -1.49
CA SER A 106 -3.45 8.24 -1.52
C SER A 106 -2.18 7.78 -2.23
N ILE A 107 -1.73 8.56 -3.21
CA ILE A 107 -0.53 8.29 -4.01
C ILE A 107 0.21 9.62 -4.17
N SER A 108 1.53 9.62 -3.98
CA SER A 108 2.38 10.70 -4.48
C SER A 108 3.74 10.18 -4.90
N PHE A 109 4.38 10.85 -5.85
CA PHE A 109 5.75 10.58 -6.27
C PHE A 109 6.31 11.80 -6.99
N ASN A 110 7.63 11.95 -6.99
CA ASN A 110 8.31 12.94 -7.81
C ASN A 110 8.48 12.39 -9.23
N MET A 111 8.23 13.25 -10.22
CA MET A 111 8.51 12.96 -11.63
C MET A 111 9.64 13.85 -12.13
N HIS A 112 10.54 13.27 -12.92
CA HIS A 112 11.67 13.98 -13.51
C HIS A 112 11.78 13.68 -15.01
N ALA A 113 12.47 14.57 -15.72
CA ALA A 113 13.11 14.28 -16.99
C ALA A 113 14.64 14.23 -16.80
N PHE A 114 15.39 13.83 -17.83
CA PHE A 114 16.84 14.01 -17.81
C PHE A 114 17.20 15.48 -18.12
N ASP A 115 18.29 15.99 -17.56
CA ASP A 115 18.77 17.34 -17.88
C ASP A 115 19.03 17.48 -19.39
N GLY A 116 18.48 18.54 -20.00
CA GLY A 116 18.47 18.77 -21.45
C GLY A 116 17.40 18.01 -22.24
N PHE A 117 16.55 17.20 -21.60
CA PHE A 117 15.53 16.37 -22.25
C PHE A 117 14.12 16.60 -21.69
N ALA A 118 13.66 17.84 -21.70
CA ALA A 118 12.31 18.22 -21.27
C ALA A 118 11.23 17.30 -21.88
N GLY A 119 10.17 17.04 -21.12
CA GLY A 119 9.10 16.12 -21.50
C GLY A 119 7.71 16.60 -21.12
N ILE A 120 6.71 15.93 -21.70
CA ILE A 120 5.30 16.06 -21.31
C ILE A 120 4.80 14.66 -20.94
N VAL A 121 4.18 14.55 -19.77
CA VAL A 121 3.73 13.28 -19.20
C VAL A 121 2.26 13.30 -18.86
N THR A 122 1.52 12.29 -19.28
CA THR A 122 0.16 12.03 -18.82
C THR A 122 0.20 10.98 -17.72
N VAL A 123 -0.50 11.22 -16.62
CA VAL A 123 -0.71 10.22 -15.56
C VAL A 123 -2.16 9.78 -15.59
N GLU A 124 -2.39 8.50 -15.82
CA GLU A 124 -3.72 7.88 -15.83
C GLU A 124 -3.88 6.96 -14.63
N LEU A 125 -5.01 7.10 -13.94
CA LEU A 125 -5.34 6.31 -12.75
C LEU A 125 -6.50 5.37 -13.08
N PHE A 126 -6.37 4.09 -12.77
CA PHE A 126 -7.41 3.09 -13.02
C PHE A 126 -7.84 2.40 -11.74
N ASP A 127 -9.13 2.10 -11.62
CA ASP A 127 -9.68 1.31 -10.53
C ASP A 127 -9.33 -0.19 -10.68
N ALA A 128 -9.76 -1.01 -9.72
CA ALA A 128 -9.50 -2.45 -9.74
C ALA A 128 -10.21 -3.21 -10.89
N GLY A 129 -11.25 -2.62 -11.50
CA GLY A 129 -11.93 -3.13 -12.67
C GLY A 129 -11.30 -2.69 -14.00
N GLY A 130 -10.25 -1.87 -13.96
CA GLY A 130 -9.62 -1.28 -15.15
C GLY A 130 -10.37 -0.06 -15.71
N GLY A 131 -11.35 0.49 -14.98
CA GLY A 131 -12.02 1.73 -15.33
C GLY A 131 -11.12 2.94 -15.05
N LEU A 132 -11.10 3.91 -15.97
CA LEU A 132 -10.35 5.16 -15.77
C LEU A 132 -11.00 5.99 -14.65
N VAL A 133 -10.25 6.26 -13.59
CA VAL A 133 -10.64 7.08 -12.44
C VAL A 133 -10.34 8.56 -12.71
N SER A 134 -9.14 8.85 -13.21
CA SER A 134 -8.67 10.22 -13.48
C SER A 134 -7.51 10.22 -14.48
N SER A 135 -7.28 11.36 -15.12
CA SER A 135 -6.14 11.59 -16.01
C SER A 135 -5.69 13.05 -15.94
N THR A 136 -4.38 13.30 -15.96
CA THR A 136 -3.83 14.66 -16.01
C THR A 136 -3.86 15.24 -17.43
N PRO A 137 -4.02 16.55 -17.62
CA PRO A 137 -4.03 17.19 -18.94
C PRO A 137 -2.64 17.32 -19.61
N GLY A 138 -1.68 16.47 -19.23
CA GLY A 138 -0.26 16.61 -19.58
C GLY A 138 0.49 17.50 -18.58
N VAL A 139 1.53 16.93 -17.97
CA VAL A 139 2.40 17.57 -16.97
C VAL A 139 3.73 17.88 -17.62
N ASN A 140 4.16 19.14 -17.56
CA ASN A 140 5.45 19.57 -18.10
C ASN A 140 6.57 19.18 -17.13
N LEU A 141 7.55 18.42 -17.62
CA LEU A 141 8.78 18.06 -16.92
C LEU A 141 9.93 18.84 -17.56
N PRO A 142 10.40 19.95 -16.95
CA PRO A 142 11.35 20.85 -17.62
C PRO A 142 12.75 20.24 -17.78
N ASP A 143 13.21 19.48 -16.80
CA ASP A 143 14.55 18.89 -16.71
C ASP A 143 14.59 17.88 -15.53
N SER A 144 15.74 17.70 -14.88
CA SER A 144 15.90 16.85 -13.70
C SER A 144 15.28 17.40 -12.41
N THR A 145 14.71 18.61 -12.43
CA THR A 145 13.98 19.18 -11.30
C THR A 145 12.71 18.35 -11.01
N PRO A 146 12.48 17.93 -9.75
CA PRO A 146 11.30 17.16 -9.38
C PRO A 146 10.01 17.95 -9.60
N VAL A 147 9.03 17.29 -10.23
CA VAL A 147 7.64 17.74 -10.32
C VAL A 147 6.78 16.77 -9.55
N LEU A 148 6.18 17.22 -8.45
CA LEU A 148 5.33 16.39 -7.61
C LEU A 148 4.02 16.04 -8.32
N PHE A 149 3.71 14.74 -8.41
CA PHE A 149 2.37 14.24 -8.65
C PHE A 149 1.74 13.81 -7.32
N SER A 150 0.45 14.12 -7.13
CA SER A 150 -0.31 13.62 -6.00
C SER A 150 -1.76 13.32 -6.37
N HIS A 151 -2.29 12.26 -5.77
CA HIS A 151 -3.69 11.86 -5.84
C HIS A 151 -4.20 11.50 -4.44
N ALA A 152 -5.42 11.94 -4.14
CA ALA A 152 -6.15 11.55 -2.95
C ALA A 152 -7.63 11.41 -3.31
N GLY A 153 -8.26 10.32 -2.87
CA GLY A 153 -9.69 10.10 -3.05
C GLY A 153 -10.02 8.69 -3.50
N ALA A 154 -10.58 8.57 -4.71
CA ALA A 154 -11.02 7.28 -5.26
C ALA A 154 -9.89 6.26 -5.28
N SER A 155 -10.23 4.98 -5.00
CA SER A 155 -9.29 3.87 -4.99
C SER A 155 -8.72 3.58 -6.38
N VAL A 156 -7.40 3.45 -6.45
CA VAL A 156 -6.62 3.26 -7.67
C VAL A 156 -5.82 1.96 -7.56
N LYS A 157 -6.02 1.03 -8.49
CA LYS A 157 -5.25 -0.21 -8.58
C LYS A 157 -4.02 -0.05 -9.45
N THR A 158 -4.12 0.77 -10.50
CA THR A 158 -3.08 0.92 -11.52
C THR A 158 -2.84 2.39 -11.84
N VAL A 159 -1.58 2.78 -11.96
CA VAL A 159 -1.15 4.10 -12.47
C VAL A 159 -0.33 3.88 -13.73
N ASN A 160 -0.70 4.51 -14.83
CA ASN A 160 0.15 4.60 -16.02
C ASN A 160 0.77 5.99 -16.10
N ILE A 161 2.08 6.05 -16.24
CA ILE A 161 2.87 7.26 -16.38
C ILE A 161 3.44 7.28 -17.79
N ILE A 162 2.84 8.07 -18.66
CA ILE A 162 2.99 8.01 -20.11
C ILE A 162 3.73 9.24 -20.60
N SER A 163 4.93 9.05 -21.15
CA SER A 163 5.66 10.08 -21.88
C SER A 163 5.12 10.20 -23.31
N SER A 164 4.82 11.42 -23.75
CA SER A 164 4.39 11.69 -25.12
C SER A 164 5.51 12.22 -26.03
N VAL A 165 6.70 12.45 -25.47
CA VAL A 165 7.82 13.13 -26.16
C VAL A 165 9.05 12.22 -26.23
N ASN A 166 9.39 11.60 -25.11
CA ASN A 166 10.59 10.79 -24.98
C ASN A 166 10.27 9.30 -25.20
N PRO A 167 11.22 8.52 -25.76
CA PRO A 167 11.04 7.08 -25.95
C PRO A 167 11.10 6.27 -24.64
N TRP A 168 11.41 6.92 -23.51
CA TRP A 168 11.34 6.39 -22.14
C TRP A 168 10.20 7.06 -21.35
N SER A 169 9.78 6.45 -20.24
CA SER A 169 8.73 6.98 -19.35
C SER A 169 9.19 8.24 -18.61
N ALA A 170 8.33 8.84 -17.79
CA ALA A 170 8.85 9.72 -16.73
C ALA A 170 9.81 8.93 -15.83
N ILE A 171 10.80 9.61 -15.29
CA ILE A 171 11.66 9.08 -14.21
C ILE A 171 10.92 9.34 -12.91
N ILE A 172 10.81 8.36 -12.02
CA ILE A 172 10.13 8.54 -10.73
C ILE A 172 11.04 8.34 -9.54
N ASP A 173 10.71 9.06 -8.47
CA ASP A 173 11.38 9.04 -7.16
C ASP A 173 10.37 9.27 -6.02
N ASP A 174 10.76 9.00 -4.78
CA ASP A 174 10.00 9.27 -3.55
C ASP A 174 8.53 8.79 -3.60
N HIS A 175 8.30 7.54 -4.01
CA HIS A 175 6.96 7.00 -4.17
C HIS A 175 6.32 6.69 -2.82
N ARG A 176 5.23 7.40 -2.51
CA ARG A 176 4.39 7.21 -1.33
C ARG A 176 3.03 6.71 -1.76
N TYR A 177 2.55 5.68 -1.09
CA TYR A 177 1.20 5.20 -1.31
C TYR A 177 0.60 4.64 -0.03
N SER A 178 -0.70 4.83 0.10
CA SER A 178 -1.51 4.15 1.10
C SER A 178 -2.86 3.80 0.50
N GLY A 179 -3.45 2.72 0.98
CA GLY A 179 -4.82 2.39 0.66
C GLY A 179 -5.12 0.90 0.76
N GLY A 180 -6.27 0.57 0.21
CA GLY A 180 -7.16 -0.49 0.64
C GLY A 180 -8.47 0.11 1.13
N PRO A 181 -9.52 -0.71 1.27
CA PRO A 181 -10.66 -0.31 2.07
C PRO A 181 -10.11 0.15 3.41
N ILE A 182 -10.10 1.45 3.68
CA ILE A 182 -9.80 1.93 5.02
C ILE A 182 -10.97 1.41 5.83
N VAL A 183 -10.68 0.44 6.70
CA VAL A 183 -11.64 0.04 7.71
C VAL A 183 -11.73 1.23 8.65
N ASP A 184 -12.66 2.16 8.44
CA ASP A 184 -12.78 3.32 9.32
C ASP A 184 -13.61 2.90 10.52
N LEU A 185 -13.04 3.06 11.71
CA LEU A 185 -13.66 2.71 12.97
C LEU A 185 -13.94 3.98 13.77
N THR A 186 -15.21 4.23 14.02
CA THR A 186 -15.67 5.34 14.86
C THR A 186 -16.38 4.80 16.09
N VAL A 187 -16.18 5.47 17.21
CA VAL A 187 -16.84 5.15 18.49
C VAL A 187 -17.47 6.43 19.02
N ASN A 188 -18.76 6.38 19.33
CA ASN A 188 -19.55 7.50 19.83
C ASN A 188 -20.33 7.09 21.09
N GLY A 189 -20.42 7.98 22.07
CA GLY A 189 -21.22 7.74 23.28
C GLY A 189 -20.55 8.26 24.55
N THR A 190 -20.88 7.65 25.68
CA THR A 190 -20.31 7.99 26.99
C THR A 190 -19.65 6.78 27.63
N CYS A 191 -18.45 6.95 28.18
CA CYS A 191 -17.80 5.95 29.04
C CYS A 191 -17.66 6.46 30.48
N PRO A 192 -18.23 5.77 31.49
CA PRO A 192 -19.09 4.59 31.38
C PRO A 192 -20.47 4.92 30.81
N GLY A 193 -21.11 3.95 30.14
CA GLY A 193 -22.45 4.14 29.60
C GLY A 193 -22.67 3.54 28.20
N PRO A 194 -23.77 3.92 27.53
CA PRO A 194 -24.07 3.45 26.19
C PRO A 194 -23.07 4.01 25.18
N MET A 195 -22.59 3.13 24.31
CA MET A 195 -21.62 3.39 23.26
C MET A 195 -22.12 2.75 21.96
N GLN A 196 -21.78 3.39 20.85
CA GLN A 196 -21.99 2.90 19.50
C GLN A 196 -20.64 2.84 18.80
N LEU A 197 -20.34 1.68 18.23
CA LEU A 197 -19.20 1.47 17.36
C LEU A 197 -19.73 1.33 15.93
N SER A 198 -19.19 2.16 15.04
CA SER A 198 -19.54 2.18 13.63
C SER A 198 -18.29 1.98 12.81
N LEU A 199 -18.31 0.95 11.99
CA LEU A 199 -17.23 0.56 11.11
C LEU A 199 -17.70 0.62 9.66
N THR A 200 -16.86 1.14 8.78
CA THR A 200 -17.11 1.17 7.33
C THR A 200 -15.89 0.67 6.58
N GLY A 201 -16.06 0.25 5.32
CA GLY A 201 -14.94 -0.21 4.49
C GLY A 201 -14.42 -1.60 4.82
N ALA A 202 -15.15 -2.45 5.55
CA ALA A 202 -14.84 -3.88 5.58
C ALA A 202 -15.25 -4.57 4.26
N THR A 203 -14.76 -5.78 4.04
CA THR A 203 -15.24 -6.68 2.98
C THR A 203 -16.74 -6.92 3.14
N PRO A 204 -17.58 -6.70 2.10
CA PRO A 204 -19.01 -7.02 2.14
C PRO A 204 -19.27 -8.46 2.57
N PHE A 205 -20.15 -8.66 3.57
CA PHE A 205 -20.39 -9.96 4.22
C PHE A 205 -19.14 -10.62 4.85
N GLY A 206 -18.03 -9.89 4.93
CA GLY A 206 -16.78 -10.33 5.51
C GLY A 206 -16.85 -10.41 7.03
N THR A 207 -15.95 -11.20 7.61
CA THR A 207 -15.78 -11.27 9.06
C THR A 207 -14.81 -10.20 9.52
N VAL A 208 -15.19 -9.43 10.53
CA VAL A 208 -14.38 -8.43 11.20
C VAL A 208 -14.08 -8.88 12.63
N ALA A 209 -12.80 -8.95 13.00
CA ALA A 209 -12.39 -9.12 14.38
C ALA A 209 -12.24 -7.76 15.06
N LEU A 210 -12.77 -7.60 16.27
CA LEU A 210 -12.52 -6.41 17.11
C LEU A 210 -11.61 -6.79 18.27
N GLY A 211 -10.50 -6.08 18.42
CA GLY A 211 -9.59 -6.17 19.56
C GLY A 211 -9.56 -4.87 20.35
N TYR A 212 -9.34 -4.95 21.66
CA TYR A 212 -9.17 -3.78 22.51
C TYR A 212 -7.99 -3.94 23.47
N GLY A 213 -7.38 -2.83 23.87
CA GLY A 213 -6.22 -2.82 24.76
C GLY A 213 -5.72 -1.41 25.01
N SER A 214 -4.61 -1.26 25.73
CA SER A 214 -3.89 0.02 25.79
C SER A 214 -3.22 0.29 24.43
N PRO A 215 -2.96 1.55 24.05
CA PRO A 215 -2.17 1.86 22.86
C PRO A 215 -0.80 1.18 22.89
N GLY A 216 -0.32 0.70 21.74
CA GLY A 216 1.00 0.08 21.60
C GLY A 216 1.18 -0.59 20.25
N THR A 217 2.00 -1.64 20.18
CA THR A 217 2.17 -2.42 18.95
C THR A 217 2.11 -3.91 19.28
N PHE A 218 1.33 -4.66 18.50
CA PHE A 218 1.19 -6.11 18.64
C PHE A 218 1.05 -6.77 17.27
N SER A 219 1.90 -7.73 16.94
CA SER A 219 1.73 -8.54 15.74
C SER A 219 0.89 -9.77 16.05
N ILE A 220 -0.15 -10.01 15.24
CA ILE A 220 -1.01 -11.20 15.37
C ILE A 220 -0.15 -12.47 15.21
N PRO A 221 -0.07 -13.36 16.21
CA PRO A 221 0.89 -14.47 16.18
C PRO A 221 0.39 -15.69 15.40
N VAL A 222 -0.91 -15.80 15.12
CA VAL A 222 -1.54 -16.97 14.50
C VAL A 222 -2.80 -16.58 13.70
N GLY A 223 -3.21 -17.44 12.77
CA GLY A 223 -4.46 -17.29 12.01
C GLY A 223 -4.24 -16.79 10.58
N SER A 224 -5.33 -16.43 9.90
CA SER A 224 -5.28 -15.95 8.50
C SER A 224 -4.59 -14.60 8.37
N CYS A 225 -4.61 -13.79 9.42
CA CYS A 225 -3.95 -12.49 9.48
C CYS A 225 -2.70 -12.52 10.37
N ILE A 226 -1.96 -13.63 10.34
CA ILE A 226 -0.67 -13.72 11.02
C ILE A 226 0.28 -12.64 10.51
N GLY A 227 1.03 -12.00 11.42
CA GLY A 227 1.99 -10.95 11.10
C GLY A 227 1.37 -9.55 10.99
N THR A 228 0.05 -9.43 10.81
CA THR A 228 -0.64 -8.12 10.83
C THR A 228 -0.35 -7.40 12.14
N ALA A 229 0.16 -6.17 12.05
CA ALA A 229 0.45 -5.32 13.19
C ALA A 229 -0.82 -4.57 13.62
N LEU A 230 -1.09 -4.59 14.92
CA LEU A 230 -2.14 -3.82 15.58
C LEU A 230 -1.51 -2.72 16.41
N ASP A 231 -2.17 -1.56 16.48
CA ASP A 231 -1.76 -0.40 17.27
C ASP A 231 -2.25 -0.49 18.72
N LEU A 232 -2.22 -1.72 19.26
CA LEU A 232 -2.67 -2.09 20.59
C LEU A 232 -1.57 -2.89 21.28
N ASN A 233 -1.33 -2.67 22.57
CA ASN A 233 -0.45 -3.50 23.39
C ASN A 233 -1.22 -4.69 23.97
N ALA A 234 -0.77 -5.92 23.69
CA ALA A 234 -1.36 -7.17 24.18
C ALA A 234 -2.91 -7.18 24.13
N PRO A 235 -3.52 -6.96 22.95
CA PRO A 235 -4.95 -6.76 22.82
C PRO A 235 -5.76 -7.99 23.25
N THR A 236 -6.92 -7.74 23.84
CA THR A 236 -7.95 -8.73 24.10
C THR A 236 -8.96 -8.74 22.96
N LEU A 237 -9.28 -9.91 22.43
CA LEU A 237 -10.31 -10.08 21.40
C LEU A 237 -11.70 -9.84 22.01
N ALA A 238 -12.44 -8.85 21.50
CA ALA A 238 -13.83 -8.61 21.85
C ALA A 238 -14.77 -9.61 21.16
N GLY A 239 -14.49 -9.94 19.89
CA GLY A 239 -15.28 -10.90 19.14
C GLY A 239 -15.09 -10.80 17.63
N PHE A 240 -15.85 -11.64 16.92
CA PHE A 240 -15.96 -11.62 15.47
C PHE A 240 -17.38 -11.22 15.07
N PHE A 241 -17.48 -10.36 14.08
CA PHE A 241 -18.74 -9.79 13.61
C PHE A 241 -18.79 -9.86 12.09
N ILE A 242 -19.98 -9.88 11.50
CA ILE A 242 -20.15 -9.94 10.06
C ILE A 242 -20.57 -8.55 9.58
N ALA A 243 -19.82 -7.98 8.63
CA ALA A 243 -20.19 -6.74 7.99
C ALA A 243 -21.40 -6.95 7.05
N ASP A 244 -22.18 -5.90 6.81
CA ASP A 244 -23.31 -5.95 5.89
C ASP A 244 -22.87 -6.01 4.41
N ALA A 245 -23.85 -5.98 3.50
CA ALA A 245 -23.63 -6.02 2.05
C ALA A 245 -22.84 -4.81 1.50
N ALA A 246 -22.75 -3.73 2.26
CA ALA A 246 -22.01 -2.52 1.90
C ALA A 246 -20.67 -2.43 2.67
N GLY A 247 -20.29 -3.46 3.42
CA GLY A 247 -19.04 -3.46 4.18
C GLY A 247 -19.10 -2.64 5.48
N ASN A 248 -20.30 -2.41 6.02
CA ASN A 248 -20.47 -1.68 7.27
C ASN A 248 -20.79 -2.61 8.45
N LEU A 249 -20.42 -2.18 9.65
CA LEU A 249 -20.78 -2.85 10.90
C LEU A 249 -21.16 -1.80 11.93
N ASN A 250 -22.34 -1.95 12.54
CA ASN A 250 -22.82 -1.07 13.60
C ASN A 250 -23.15 -1.90 14.84
N LEU A 251 -22.46 -1.62 15.95
CA LEU A 251 -22.66 -2.30 17.23
C LEU A 251 -23.06 -1.28 18.29
N ALA A 252 -24.06 -1.63 19.10
CA ALA A 252 -24.47 -0.85 20.26
C ALA A 252 -24.29 -1.69 21.52
N PHE A 253 -23.63 -1.14 22.53
CA PHE A 253 -23.34 -1.83 23.79
C PHE A 253 -23.18 -0.82 24.93
N SER A 254 -23.14 -1.31 26.17
CA SER A 254 -22.86 -0.48 27.35
C SER A 254 -21.50 -0.85 27.92
N LEU A 255 -20.60 0.12 28.06
CA LEU A 255 -19.27 -0.10 28.64
C LEU A 255 -19.24 0.16 30.15
N PRO A 256 -18.70 -0.77 30.96
CA PRO A 256 -18.31 -0.51 32.33
C PRO A 256 -17.16 0.52 32.39
N SER A 257 -17.01 1.20 33.53
CA SER A 257 -15.96 2.21 33.74
C SER A 257 -14.54 1.68 33.58
N ALA A 258 -14.33 0.36 33.75
CA ALA A 258 -13.04 -0.29 33.58
C ALA A 258 -12.50 -0.25 32.15
N PHE A 259 -13.34 0.06 31.16
CA PHE A 259 -12.95 0.13 29.74
C PHE A 259 -12.62 1.55 29.27
N CYS A 260 -12.88 2.57 30.08
CA CYS A 260 -12.68 3.96 29.66
C CYS A 260 -11.19 4.28 29.49
N GLY A 261 -10.84 4.91 28.37
CA GLY A 261 -9.46 5.18 28.00
C GLY A 261 -8.70 3.99 27.41
N LEU A 262 -9.36 2.83 27.22
CA LEU A 262 -8.83 1.78 26.36
C LEU A 262 -9.07 2.12 24.89
N SER A 263 -8.23 1.55 24.04
CA SER A 263 -8.31 1.66 22.59
C SER A 263 -8.95 0.42 21.99
N VAL A 264 -9.63 0.58 20.86
CA VAL A 264 -10.22 -0.49 20.05
C VAL A 264 -9.75 -0.36 18.61
N GLN A 265 -9.52 -1.51 17.97
CA GLN A 265 -9.15 -1.61 16.57
C GLN A 265 -9.86 -2.82 15.96
N ALA A 266 -10.22 -2.70 14.69
CA ALA A 266 -10.82 -3.76 13.90
C ALA A 266 -9.80 -4.35 12.93
N VAL A 267 -10.00 -5.61 12.58
CA VAL A 267 -9.27 -6.32 11.52
C VAL A 267 -10.29 -6.97 10.61
N ASP A 268 -10.29 -6.61 9.34
CA ASP A 268 -11.02 -7.36 8.32
C ASP A 268 -10.30 -8.69 8.09
N MET A 269 -10.94 -9.81 8.42
CA MET A 269 -10.32 -11.13 8.40
C MET A 269 -10.11 -11.69 6.98
N ALA A 270 -10.72 -11.07 5.96
CA ALA A 270 -10.55 -11.47 4.56
C ALA A 270 -9.33 -10.80 3.92
N THR A 271 -9.09 -9.52 4.25
CA THR A 271 -8.01 -8.71 3.67
C THR A 271 -6.85 -8.46 4.63
N CYS A 272 -7.05 -8.80 5.91
CA CYS A 272 -6.14 -8.51 7.01
C CYS A 272 -5.85 -7.03 7.24
N THR A 273 -6.68 -6.15 6.66
CA THR A 273 -6.61 -4.71 6.84
C THR A 273 -7.09 -4.31 8.23
N THR A 274 -6.31 -3.48 8.90
CA THR A 274 -6.65 -2.93 10.21
C THR A 274 -7.40 -1.62 10.08
N SER A 275 -8.25 -1.32 11.06
CA SER A 275 -8.88 -0.01 11.15
C SER A 275 -7.97 1.06 11.73
N THR A 276 -8.45 2.30 11.68
CA THR A 276 -8.04 3.35 12.61
C THR A 276 -8.28 2.90 14.07
N VAL A 277 -7.47 3.40 15.00
CA VAL A 277 -7.68 3.17 16.43
C VAL A 277 -8.69 4.19 16.95
N ALA A 278 -9.72 3.70 17.65
CA ALA A 278 -10.64 4.54 18.40
C ALA A 278 -10.43 4.36 19.91
N ILE A 279 -10.83 5.35 20.71
CA ILE A 279 -10.76 5.31 22.17
C ILE A 279 -12.18 5.23 22.72
N PHE A 280 -12.38 4.39 23.75
CA PHE A 280 -13.61 4.32 24.52
C PHE A 280 -13.73 5.45 25.55
#